data_AF-A0A5S4T7R4-F1
#
_entry.id   AF-A0A5S4T7R4-F1
#
_cell.length_a   1.000
_cell.length_b   1.000
_cell.length_c   1.000
_cell.angle_alpha   90.00
_cell.angle_beta   90.00
_cell.angle_gamma   90.00
#
_symmetry.space_group_name_H-M   'P 1'
#
loop_
_entity.id
_entity.type
_entity.pdbx_description
1 polymer ?
#
loop_
_entity_poly.entity_id
_entity_poly.type
_entity_poly.pdbx_seq_one_letter_code
_entity_poly.pdbx_strand_id
1 'polypeptide(L)' 'QFDQAQEFLKLQPGAIQPKLVLNVPDRSNFFDIKPDDFELQNYDPLKPQLHFDLAI' A
#
# COMPACT_ATOMS: atom_id res chain seq x y z
N GLN A 1 13.91 -10.17 -12.83
CA GLN A 1 13.91 -9.54 -11.49
C GLN A 1 14.89 -8.36 -11.37
N PHE A 2 16.16 -8.48 -11.79
CA PHE A 2 17.15 -7.39 -11.63
C PHE A 2 16.79 -6.09 -12.37
N ASP A 3 16.24 -6.14 -13.59
CA ASP A 3 15.93 -4.93 -14.38
C ASP A 3 14.83 -4.07 -13.73
N GLN A 4 13.80 -4.69 -13.14
CA GLN A 4 12.73 -3.98 -12.43
C GLN A 4 13.21 -3.35 -11.12
N ALA A 5 14.19 -3.96 -10.44
CA ALA A 5 14.81 -3.37 -9.26
C ALA A 5 15.60 -2.10 -9.61
N GLN A 6 16.26 -2.07 -10.78
CA GLN A 6 16.94 -0.87 -11.25
C GLN A 6 15.97 0.25 -11.64
N GLU A 7 14.81 -0.08 -12.22
CA GLU A 7 13.76 0.90 -12.48
C GLU A 7 13.17 1.46 -11.18
N PHE A 8 12.99 0.64 -10.15
CA PHE A 8 12.55 1.08 -8.83
C PHE A 8 13.53 2.07 -8.18
N LEU A 9 14.84 1.83 -8.29
CA LEU A 9 15.88 2.70 -7.70
C LEU A 9 15.95 4.09 -8.36
N LYS A 10 15.40 4.26 -9.57
CA LYS A 10 15.32 5.56 -10.26
C LYS A 10 14.13 6.40 -9.81
N LEU A 11 13.14 5.78 -9.13
CA LEU A 11 11.94 6.47 -8.68
C LEU A 11 12.26 7.43 -7.53
N GLN A 12 11.68 8.63 -7.58
CA GLN A 12 11.70 9.55 -6.44
C GLN A 12 10.54 9.21 -5.51
N PRO A 13 10.74 9.28 -4.18
CA PRO A 13 9.65 9.09 -3.24
C PRO A 13 8.55 10.13 -3.52
N GLY A 14 7.30 9.66 -3.59
CA GLY A 14 6.16 10.55 -3.73
C GLY A 14 6.13 11.57 -2.59
N ALA A 15 5.76 12.82 -2.88
CA ALA A 15 5.69 13.89 -1.88
C ALA A 15 4.62 13.63 -0.80
N ILE A 16 3.71 12.69 -1.06
CA ILE A 16 2.54 12.40 -0.24
C ILE A 16 2.71 11.01 0.38
N GLN A 17 2.50 10.92 1.69
CA GLN A 17 2.55 9.66 2.42
C GLN A 17 1.14 9.06 2.56
N PRO A 18 0.93 7.82 2.09
CA PRO A 18 -0.36 7.15 2.26
C PRO A 18 -0.63 6.85 3.73
N LYS A 19 -1.90 6.89 4.11
CA LYS A 19 -2.38 6.56 5.46
C LYS A 19 -3.43 5.48 5.34
N LEU A 20 -3.22 4.36 6.06
CA LEU A 20 -4.26 3.36 6.26
C LEU A 20 -5.01 3.72 7.54
N VAL A 21 -6.25 4.18 7.39
CA VAL A 21 -7.11 4.61 8.50
C VAL A 21 -8.14 3.53 8.76
N LEU A 22 -8.34 3.17 10.03
CA LEU A 22 -9.39 2.25 10.44
C LEU A 22 -10.57 3.06 11.00
N ASN A 23 -11.72 2.98 10.35
CA ASN A 23 -12.91 3.77 10.66
C ASN A 23 -13.93 2.98 11.49
N VAL A 24 -13.53 2.49 12.67
CA VAL A 24 -14.42 1.77 13.59
C VAL A 24 -14.59 2.53 14.91
N PRO A 25 -15.73 2.38 15.61
CA PRO A 25 -15.90 2.93 16.95
C PRO A 25 -14.83 2.42 17.92
N ASP A 26 -14.48 3.24 18.92
CA ASP A 26 -13.57 2.82 19.97
C ASP A 26 -14.11 1.58 20.71
N ARG A 27 -13.20 0.65 21.02
CA ARG A 27 -13.50 -0.65 21.65
C ARG A 27 -14.30 -1.63 20.78
N SER A 28 -14.34 -1.42 19.47
CA SER A 28 -14.82 -2.44 18.53
C SER A 28 -14.04 -3.76 18.72
N ASN A 29 -14.73 -4.88 18.63
CA ASN A 29 -14.10 -6.20 18.73
C ASN A 29 -13.21 -6.41 17.51
N PHE A 30 -12.00 -6.93 17.74
CA PHE A 30 -11.03 -7.20 16.67
C PHE A 30 -11.58 -8.12 15.57
N PHE A 31 -12.41 -9.11 15.93
CA PHE A 31 -12.98 -10.06 14.97
C PHE A 31 -14.15 -9.52 14.14
N ASP A 32 -14.70 -8.37 14.54
CA ASP A 32 -15.78 -7.72 13.80
C ASP A 32 -15.24 -6.79 12.70
N ILE A 33 -13.95 -6.45 12.74
CA ILE A 33 -13.29 -5.59 11.76
C ILE A 33 -13.28 -6.28 10.39
N LYS A 34 -13.73 -5.55 9.37
CA LYS A 34 -13.78 -5.99 7.97
C LYS A 34 -12.82 -5.17 7.12
N PRO A 35 -12.40 -5.70 5.96
CA PRO A 35 -11.60 -4.92 5.00
C PRO A 35 -12.25 -3.58 4.61
N ASP A 36 -13.58 -3.53 4.54
CA ASP A 36 -14.34 -2.33 4.19
C ASP A 36 -14.27 -1.21 5.26
N ASP A 37 -13.86 -1.53 6.49
CA ASP A 37 -13.66 -0.54 7.56
C ASP A 37 -12.34 0.23 7.42
N PHE A 38 -11.45 -0.25 6.54
CA PHE A 38 -10.18 0.41 6.26
C PHE A 38 -10.33 1.38 5.09
N GLU A 39 -9.82 2.59 5.27
CA GLU A 39 -9.73 3.61 4.25
C GLU A 39 -8.26 3.91 3.95
N LEU A 40 -7.89 3.82 2.68
CA LEU A 40 -6.57 4.18 2.21
C LEU A 40 -6.58 5.63 1.71
N GLN A 41 -6.15 6.54 2.56
CA GLN A 41 -6.07 7.97 2.26
C GLN A 41 -4.70 8.32 1.67
N ASN A 42 -4.67 9.32 0.77
CA ASN A 42 -3.43 9.89 0.24
C ASN A 42 -2.52 8.88 -0.47
N TYR A 43 -3.10 7.85 -1.07
CA TYR A 43 -2.36 6.85 -1.85
C TYR A 43 -2.31 7.24 -3.32
N ASP A 44 -1.15 7.75 -3.73
CA ASP A 44 -0.81 8.02 -5.12
C ASP A 44 0.31 7.05 -5.56
N PRO A 45 -0.04 5.87 -6.10
CA PRO A 45 0.94 4.87 -6.48
C PRO A 45 1.72 5.32 -7.72
N LEU A 46 3.04 5.14 -7.68
CA LEU A 46 3.88 5.30 -8.85
C LEU A 46 3.53 4.20 -9.87
N LYS A 47 3.17 4.62 -11.08
CA LYS A 47 2.84 3.74 -12.21
C LYS A 47 4.00 3.72 -13.21
N PRO A 48 4.23 2.59 -13.93
CA PRO A 48 3.46 1.34 -13.89
C PRO A 48 3.77 0.45 -12.68
N GLN A 49 2.84 -0.43 -12.31
CA GLN A 49 3.05 -1.41 -11.25
C GLN A 49 4.09 -2.47 -11.67
N LEU A 50 5.16 -2.62 -10.90
CA LEU A 50 6.18 -3.64 -11.12
C LEU A 50 5.63 -5.02 -10.74
N HIS A 51 5.90 -6.02 -11.57
CA HIS A 51 5.47 -7.41 -11.36
C HIS A 51 6.67 -8.27 -10.99
N PHE A 52 6.67 -8.87 -9.81
CA PHE A 52 7.74 -9.76 -9.36
C PHE A 52 7.22 -11.19 -9.32
N ASP A 53 7.98 -12.10 -9.94
CA ASP A 53 7.73 -13.54 -9.78
C ASP A 53 8.16 -13.99 -8.39
N LEU A 54 7.30 -14.72 -7.69
CA LEU A 54 7.63 -15.36 -6.43
C LEU A 54 8.64 -16.47 -6.70
N ALA A 55 9.83 -16.39 -6.11
CA ALA A 55 10.75 -17.52 -6.10
C ALA A 55 10.23 -18.55 -5.10
N ILE A 56 9.84 -19.73 -5.61
CA ILE A 56 9.46 -20.90 -4.81
C ILE A 56 10.67 -21.80 -4.63
#